data_AF-A0A1Y3B280-F1
#
_entry.id   AF-A0A1Y3B280-F1
#
_cell.length_a   1.000
_cell.length_b   1.000
_cell.length_c   1.000
_cell.angle_alpha   90.00
_cell.angle_beta   90.00
_cell.angle_gamma   90.00
#
_symmetry.space_group_name_H-M   'P 1'
#
loop_
_entity.id
_entity.type
_entity.pdbx_description
1 polymer ?
#
loop_
_entity_poly.entity_id
_entity_poly.type
_entity_poly.pdbx_seq_one_letter_code
_entity_poly.pdbx_strand_id
1 'polypeptide(L)'
;MDTLARFPGLPGLFVACVFSGSLSTLSSGFNALAAVTWEDLLKERFAWSDKDDHRSMRAVRLLAFGYGLLAIIMSFGVGSLGTVMQASMSLFGSMNGPLFGLFSIAILCRFVNSKGAMAGFLCGLAVSLSISLGGILHPRPHISL
;
A
#
# COMPACT_ATOMS: atom_id res chain seq x y z
N MET A 1 -21.79 -15.45 12.50
CA MET A 1 -22.94 -14.99 11.68
C MET A 1 -24.27 -15.32 12.36
N ASP A 2 -24.28 -16.20 13.35
CA ASP A 2 -25.50 -16.67 14.04
C ASP A 2 -26.09 -15.67 15.06
N THR A 3 -25.32 -14.66 15.47
CA THR A 3 -25.79 -13.61 16.40
C THR A 3 -26.68 -12.55 15.74
N LEU A 4 -26.53 -12.32 14.42
CA LEU A 4 -27.26 -11.32 13.64
C LEU A 4 -28.42 -11.90 12.81
N ALA A 5 -28.52 -13.23 12.73
CA ALA A 5 -29.58 -13.94 12.01
C ALA A 5 -30.98 -13.72 12.61
N ARG A 6 -31.06 -13.17 13.82
CA ARG A 6 -32.32 -12.83 14.51
C ARG A 6 -33.05 -11.65 13.85
N PHE A 7 -32.37 -10.86 13.00
CA PHE A 7 -32.96 -9.77 12.22
C PHE A 7 -32.67 -9.95 10.72
N PRO A 8 -33.67 -10.35 9.89
CA PRO A 8 -33.46 -10.49 8.45
C PRO A 8 -33.09 -9.13 7.85
N GLY A 9 -31.95 -9.05 7.16
CA GLY A 9 -31.42 -7.82 6.54
C GLY A 9 -30.15 -7.27 7.19
N LEU A 10 -29.94 -7.49 8.49
CA LEU A 10 -28.72 -7.05 9.20
C LEU A 10 -27.44 -7.76 8.70
N PRO A 11 -27.46 -9.07 8.41
CA PRO A 11 -26.31 -9.73 7.78
C PRO A 11 -25.96 -9.14 6.41
N GLY A 12 -26.96 -8.78 5.59
CA GLY A 12 -26.76 -8.15 4.28
C GLY A 12 -26.17 -6.75 4.40
N LEU A 13 -26.67 -5.95 5.34
CA LEU A 13 -26.13 -4.63 5.65
C LEU A 13 -24.67 -4.71 6.11
N PHE A 14 -24.35 -5.65 6.99
CA PHE A 14 -22.98 -5.86 7.47
C PHE A 14 -22.01 -6.17 6.32
N VAL A 15 -22.38 -7.11 5.45
CA VAL A 15 -21.59 -7.48 4.28
C VAL A 15 -21.42 -6.28 3.34
N ALA A 16 -22.48 -5.51 3.07
CA ALA A 16 -22.41 -4.30 2.27
C ALA A 16 -21.47 -3.24 2.86
N CYS A 17 -21.50 -3.02 4.18
CA CYS A 17 -20.60 -2.09 4.87
C CYS A 17 -19.14 -2.52 4.77
N VAL A 18 -18.82 -3.79 4.99
CA VAL A 18 -17.45 -4.31 4.89
C VAL A 18 -16.91 -4.15 3.46
N PHE A 19 -17.69 -4.55 2.45
CA PHE A 19 -17.28 -4.38 1.05
C PHE A 19 -17.12 -2.91 0.66
N SER A 20 -18.05 -2.03 1.08
CA SER A 20 -17.95 -0.61 0.82
C SER A 20 -16.69 0.00 1.44
N GLY A 21 -16.38 -0.34 2.69
CA GLY A 21 -15.16 0.09 3.37
C GLY A 21 -13.89 -0.38 2.65
N SER A 22 -13.80 -1.67 2.32
CA SER A 22 -12.65 -2.22 1.59
C SER A 22 -12.47 -1.58 0.21
N LEU A 23 -13.56 -1.43 -0.55
CA LEU A 23 -13.53 -0.82 -1.89
C LEU A 23 -13.15 0.67 -1.84
N SER A 24 -13.54 1.40 -0.79
CA SER A 24 -13.15 2.80 -0.60
C SER A 24 -11.63 2.93 -0.46
N THR A 25 -11.00 2.13 0.41
CA THR A 25 -9.54 2.13 0.59
C THR A 25 -8.81 1.69 -0.67
N LEU A 26 -9.28 0.63 -1.34
CA LEU A 26 -8.69 0.16 -2.60
C LEU A 26 -8.78 1.23 -3.70
N SER A 27 -9.93 1.91 -3.82
CA SER A 27 -10.13 2.97 -4.81
C SER A 27 -9.18 4.15 -4.55
N SER A 28 -9.07 4.63 -3.31
CA SER A 28 -8.11 5.69 -2.98
C SER A 28 -6.66 5.25 -3.23
N GLY A 29 -6.32 3.99 -2.94
CA GLY A 29 -4.99 3.43 -3.16
C GLY A 29 -4.60 3.36 -4.64
N PHE A 30 -5.46 2.79 -5.50
CA PHE A 30 -5.19 2.69 -6.93
C PHE A 30 -5.12 4.06 -7.60
N ASN A 31 -5.98 5.00 -7.18
CA ASN A 31 -5.93 6.36 -7.70
C ASN A 31 -4.64 7.09 -7.28
N ALA A 32 -4.19 6.92 -6.03
CA ALA A 32 -2.93 7.49 -5.56
C ALA A 32 -1.72 6.89 -6.31
N LEU A 33 -1.68 5.56 -6.48
CA LEU A 33 -0.62 4.89 -7.24
C LEU A 33 -0.58 5.35 -8.69
N ALA A 34 -1.73 5.51 -9.34
CA ALA A 34 -1.83 6.02 -10.69
C ALA A 34 -1.34 7.47 -10.81
N ALA A 35 -1.70 8.33 -9.84
CA ALA A 35 -1.26 9.72 -9.79
C ALA A 35 0.26 9.82 -9.56
N VAL A 36 0.80 9.08 -8.59
CA VAL A 36 2.25 9.03 -8.32
C VAL A 36 3.02 8.51 -9.53
N THR A 37 2.54 7.43 -10.16
CA THR A 37 3.17 6.89 -11.39
C THR A 37 3.16 7.91 -12.53
N TRP A 38 2.08 8.68 -12.64
CA TRP A 38 1.96 9.72 -13.65
C TRP A 38 2.95 10.88 -13.42
N GLU A 39 2.95 11.44 -12.22
CA GLU A 39 3.81 12.56 -11.83
C GLU A 39 5.30 12.17 -11.82
N ASP A 40 5.65 11.00 -11.26
CA ASP A 40 7.04 10.60 -11.08
C ASP A 40 7.68 10.00 -12.35
N LEU A 41 6.93 9.26 -13.18
CA LEU A 41 7.52 8.49 -14.29
C LEU A 41 7.12 8.99 -15.68
N LEU A 42 5.87 9.43 -15.87
CA LEU A 42 5.37 9.77 -17.21
C LEU A 42 5.57 11.25 -17.52
N LYS A 43 5.40 12.14 -16.55
CA LYS A 43 5.62 13.58 -16.74
C LYS A 43 7.04 13.91 -17.18
N GLU A 44 8.04 13.31 -16.54
CA GLU A 44 9.44 13.49 -16.90
C GLU A 44 9.81 12.81 -18.23
N ARG A 45 9.29 11.61 -18.53
CA ARG A 45 9.66 10.87 -19.75
C ARG A 45 8.97 11.34 -21.02
N PHE A 46 7.71 11.77 -20.94
CA PHE A 46 6.96 12.09 -22.15
C PHE A 46 7.04 13.56 -22.56
N ALA A 47 7.70 14.41 -21.76
CA ALA A 47 7.83 15.86 -22.02
C ALA A 47 6.51 16.46 -22.54
N TRP A 48 5.37 15.97 -22.03
CA TRP A 48 4.06 16.45 -22.45
C TRP A 48 3.93 17.86 -21.95
N SER A 49 4.05 18.80 -22.89
CA SER A 49 3.77 20.21 -22.65
C SER A 49 2.42 20.32 -21.92
N ASP A 50 2.39 21.16 -20.90
CA ASP A 50 1.30 21.54 -19.96
C ASP A 50 -0.10 21.81 -20.56
N LYS A 51 -0.31 21.52 -21.85
CA LYS A 51 -1.45 21.97 -22.65
C LYS A 51 -2.54 20.91 -22.85
N ASP A 52 -2.40 19.72 -22.27
CA ASP A 52 -3.31 18.59 -22.53
C ASP A 52 -3.79 17.88 -21.25
N ASP A 53 -4.28 18.66 -20.27
CA ASP A 53 -4.85 18.18 -19.00
C ASP A 53 -5.88 17.06 -19.17
N HIS A 54 -6.69 17.13 -20.23
CA HIS A 54 -7.68 16.10 -20.52
C HIS A 54 -7.07 14.75 -20.93
N ARG A 55 -5.88 14.74 -21.56
CA ARG A 55 -5.17 13.51 -21.91
C ARG A 55 -4.43 12.94 -20.70
N SER A 56 -3.81 13.80 -19.90
CA SER A 56 -3.18 13.43 -18.63
C SER A 56 -4.18 12.76 -17.69
N MET A 57 -5.38 13.35 -17.54
CA MET A 57 -6.40 12.79 -16.65
C MET A 57 -6.99 11.47 -17.17
N ARG A 58 -7.07 11.27 -18.49
CA ARG A 58 -7.43 9.96 -19.08
C ARG A 58 -6.35 8.92 -18.83
N ALA A 59 -5.08 9.30 -18.95
CA ALA A 59 -3.97 8.39 -18.73
C ALA A 59 -3.88 7.92 -17.27
N VAL A 60 -4.04 8.83 -16.30
CA VAL A 60 -4.13 8.49 -14.86
C VAL A 60 -5.31 7.54 -14.60
N ARG A 61 -6.48 7.81 -15.18
CA ARG A 61 -7.65 6.91 -15.06
C ARG A 61 -7.38 5.52 -15.64
N LEU A 62 -6.70 5.45 -16.78
CA LEU A 62 -6.34 4.18 -17.42
C LEU A 62 -5.33 3.39 -16.56
N LEU A 63 -4.35 4.06 -15.96
CA LEU A 63 -3.42 3.45 -15.01
C LEU A 63 -4.15 2.91 -13.79
N ALA A 64 -5.06 3.69 -13.19
CA ALA A 64 -5.87 3.24 -12.05
C ALA A 64 -6.71 1.99 -12.40
N PHE A 65 -7.30 1.96 -13.59
CA PHE A 65 -7.99 0.78 -14.11
C PHE A 65 -7.06 -0.42 -14.28
N GLY A 66 -5.85 -0.20 -14.79
CA GLY A 66 -4.81 -1.23 -14.91
C GLY A 66 -4.40 -1.84 -13.57
N TYR A 67 -4.20 -1.02 -12.52
CA TYR A 67 -3.95 -1.51 -11.16
C TYR A 67 -5.10 -2.34 -10.60
N GLY A 68 -6.35 -1.93 -10.86
CA GLY A 68 -7.53 -2.71 -10.50
C GLY A 68 -7.56 -4.08 -11.19
N LEU A 69 -7.27 -4.13 -12.50
CA LEU A 69 -7.21 -5.39 -13.24
C LEU A 69 -6.10 -6.31 -12.74
N LEU A 70 -4.91 -5.77 -12.47
CA LEU A 70 -3.80 -6.50 -11.85
C LEU A 70 -4.18 -7.09 -10.49
N ALA A 71 -4.92 -6.35 -9.66
CA ALA A 71 -5.39 -6.84 -8.37
C ALA A 71 -6.37 -8.02 -8.52
N ILE A 72 -7.26 -7.99 -9.51
CA ILE A 72 -8.17 -9.10 -9.81
C ILE A 72 -7.38 -10.34 -10.23
N ILE A 73 -6.36 -10.18 -11.08
CA ILE A 73 -5.49 -11.29 -11.51
C ILE A 73 -4.77 -11.91 -10.31
N MET A 74 -4.18 -11.08 -9.44
CA MET A 74 -3.49 -11.54 -8.23
C MET A 74 -4.44 -12.25 -7.23
N SER A 75 -5.71 -11.87 -7.19
CA SER A 75 -6.72 -12.48 -6.31
C SER A 75 -6.90 -13.98 -6.54
N PHE A 76 -6.76 -14.45 -7.80
CA PHE A 76 -6.84 -15.88 -8.11
C PHE A 76 -5.73 -16.72 -7.45
N GLY A 77 -4.60 -16.11 -7.11
CA GLY A 77 -3.48 -16.77 -6.44
C GLY A 77 -3.60 -16.83 -4.91
N VAL A 78 -4.59 -16.16 -4.31
CA VAL A 78 -4.68 -16.00 -2.84
C VAL A 78 -4.92 -17.32 -2.10
N GLY A 79 -5.50 -18.32 -2.77
CA GLY A 79 -5.86 -19.62 -2.17
C GLY A 79 -4.66 -20.44 -1.67
N SER A 80 -3.45 -20.20 -2.18
CA SER A 80 -2.24 -20.94 -1.79
C SER A 80 -1.38 -20.22 -0.75
N LEU A 81 -1.87 -19.10 -0.22
CA LEU A 81 -1.03 -18.07 0.41
C LEU A 81 -1.46 -17.81 1.88
N GLY A 82 -1.42 -18.85 2.72
CA GLY A 82 -1.82 -18.76 4.14
C GLY A 82 -1.00 -17.77 4.99
N THR A 83 0.22 -17.45 4.59
CA THR A 83 1.12 -16.50 5.28
C THR A 83 1.13 -15.09 4.66
N VAL A 84 0.40 -14.85 3.57
CA VAL A 84 0.50 -13.58 2.82
C VAL A 84 -0.10 -12.39 3.55
N MET A 85 -1.14 -12.60 4.36
CA MET A 85 -1.67 -11.50 5.18
C MET A 85 -0.65 -11.04 6.23
N GLN A 86 0.10 -11.97 6.82
CA GLN A 86 1.17 -11.63 7.75
C GLN A 86 2.36 -10.98 7.03
N ALA A 87 2.74 -11.51 5.86
CA ALA A 87 3.81 -10.94 5.04
C ALA A 87 3.47 -9.51 4.58
N SER A 88 2.23 -9.26 4.13
CA SER A 88 1.78 -7.95 3.68
C SER A 88 1.78 -6.93 4.84
N MET A 89 1.24 -7.29 6.01
CA MET A 89 1.28 -6.43 7.19
C MET A 89 2.72 -6.10 7.61
N SER A 90 3.62 -7.09 7.56
CA SER A 90 5.04 -6.90 7.88
C SER A 90 5.74 -5.97 6.89
N LEU A 91 5.45 -6.13 5.59
CA LEU A 91 5.99 -5.26 4.54
C LEU A 91 5.48 -3.82 4.68
N PHE A 92 4.18 -3.63 4.87
CA PHE A 92 3.60 -2.32 5.15
C PHE A 92 4.26 -1.67 6.36
N GLY A 93 4.44 -2.39 7.46
CA GLY A 93 5.16 -1.89 8.63
C GLY A 93 6.61 -1.48 8.32
N SER A 94 7.37 -2.35 7.64
CA SER A 94 8.78 -2.10 7.34
C SER A 94 9.06 -0.96 6.37
N MET A 95 8.12 -0.65 5.46
CA MET A 95 8.27 0.47 4.53
C MET A 95 7.80 1.79 5.16
N ASN A 96 6.69 1.76 5.89
CA ASN A 96 6.12 2.97 6.49
C ASN A 96 6.94 3.49 7.67
N GLY A 97 7.62 2.62 8.45
CA GLY A 97 8.46 3.02 9.58
C GLY A 97 9.59 4.00 9.20
N PRO A 98 10.47 3.63 8.26
CA PRO A 98 11.53 4.52 7.76
C PRO A 98 11.00 5.77 7.07
N LEU A 99 9.89 5.69 6.33
CA LEU A 99 9.23 6.86 5.73
C LEU A 99 8.76 7.84 6.81
N PHE A 100 8.10 7.34 7.86
CA PHE A 100 7.67 8.16 8.99
C PHE A 100 8.85 8.81 9.71
N GLY A 101 9.95 8.07 9.90
CA GLY A 101 11.20 8.62 10.44
C GLY A 101 11.78 9.73 9.56
N LEU A 102 11.79 9.54 8.24
CA LEU A 102 12.26 10.53 7.27
C LEU A 102 11.43 11.82 7.35
N PHE A 103 10.11 11.72 7.35
CA PHE A 103 9.22 12.89 7.50
C PHE A 103 9.38 13.58 8.85
N SER A 104 9.53 12.80 9.93
CA SER A 104 9.74 13.34 11.28
C SER A 104 11.04 14.14 11.38
N ILE A 105 12.13 13.61 10.81
CA ILE A 105 13.43 14.31 10.75
C ILE A 105 13.33 15.57 9.89
N ALA A 106 12.62 15.50 8.76
CA ALA A 106 12.42 16.65 7.88
C ALA A 106 11.69 17.81 8.59
N ILE A 107 10.77 17.51 9.51
CA ILE A 107 10.01 18.51 10.26
C ILE A 107 10.78 19.00 11.50
N LEU A 108 11.37 18.09 12.29
CA LEU A 108 11.94 18.40 13.61
C LEU A 108 13.39 18.88 13.56
N CYS A 109 14.17 18.43 12.58
CA CYS A 109 15.62 18.64 12.53
C CYS A 109 16.03 19.44 11.29
N ARG A 110 15.98 20.77 11.39
CA ARG A 110 16.34 21.70 10.30
C ARG A 110 17.83 21.68 9.91
N PHE A 111 18.66 20.95 10.64
CA PHE A 111 20.11 20.80 10.40
C PHE A 111 20.46 19.61 9.51
N VAL A 112 19.49 18.78 9.13
CA VAL A 112 19.75 17.57 8.35
C VAL A 112 19.81 17.89 6.86
N ASN A 113 20.92 17.49 6.23
CA ASN A 113 21.15 17.66 4.80
C ASN A 113 20.50 16.53 3.99
N SER A 114 20.14 16.78 2.72
CA SER A 114 19.43 15.81 1.86
C SER A 114 20.18 14.48 1.70
N LYS A 115 21.52 14.52 1.63
CA LYS A 115 22.36 13.30 1.56
C LYS A 115 22.25 12.45 2.83
N GLY A 116 22.21 13.08 3.99
CA GLY A 116 22.07 12.39 5.28
C GLY A 116 20.67 11.80 5.46
N ALA A 117 19.64 12.53 5.04
CA ALA A 117 18.26 12.05 5.03
C ALA A 117 18.09 10.82 4.12
N MET A 118 18.65 10.86 2.91
CA MET A 118 18.63 9.72 1.97
C MET A 118 19.38 8.50 2.52
N ALA A 119 20.59 8.70 3.08
CA ALA A 119 21.37 7.62 3.66
C ALA A 119 20.68 6.98 4.88
N GLY A 120 20.07 7.79 5.74
CA GLY A 120 19.28 7.33 6.88
C GLY A 120 18.03 6.55 6.47
N PHE A 121 17.32 7.02 5.43
CA PHE A 121 16.19 6.32 4.86
C PHE A 121 16.57 4.95 4.29
N LEU A 122 17.64 4.88 3.49
CA LEU A 122 18.12 3.64 2.89
C LEU A 122 18.62 2.64 3.96
N CYS A 123 19.36 3.10 4.97
CA CYS A 123 19.79 2.25 6.08
C CYS A 123 18.59 1.76 6.90
N GLY A 124 17.62 2.64 7.20
CA GLY A 124 16.40 2.30 7.93
C GLY A 124 15.55 1.27 7.19
N LEU A 125 15.42 1.41 5.87
CA LEU A 125 14.78 0.40 5.01
C LEU A 125 15.53 -0.92 5.03
N ALA A 126 16.86 -0.92 4.86
CA ALA A 126 17.67 -2.13 4.84
C ALA A 126 17.54 -2.92 6.16
N VAL A 127 17.62 -2.23 7.31
CA VAL A 127 17.43 -2.86 8.61
C VAL A 127 16.00 -3.38 8.79
N SER A 128 14.99 -2.57 8.46
CA SER A 128 13.58 -2.96 8.61
C SER A 128 13.23 -4.16 7.74
N LEU A 129 13.73 -4.20 6.50
CA LEU A 129 13.55 -5.33 5.59
C LEU A 129 14.28 -6.58 6.08
N SER A 130 15.49 -6.43 6.63
CA SER A 130 16.25 -7.55 7.19
C SER A 130 15.51 -8.17 8.39
N ILE A 131 14.91 -7.35 9.24
CA ILE A 131 14.11 -7.80 10.38
C ILE A 131 12.82 -8.50 9.89
N SER A 132 12.11 -7.92 8.92
CA SER A 132 10.90 -8.52 8.35
C SER A 132 11.19 -9.88 7.70
N LEU A 133 12.27 -9.98 6.92
CA LEU A 133 12.70 -11.24 6.33
C LEU A 133 13.10 -12.25 7.40
N GLY A 134 13.84 -11.83 8.43
CA GLY A 134 14.20 -12.67 9.57
C GLY A 134 12.99 -13.23 10.32
N GLY A 135 11.92 -12.43 10.46
CA GLY A 135 10.66 -12.86 11.08
C GLY A 135 9.83 -13.82 10.22
N ILE A 136 10.02 -13.80 8.90
CA ILE A 136 9.37 -14.74 7.96
C ILE A 136 10.17 -16.05 7.88
N LEU A 137 11.51 -15.97 7.91
CA LEU A 137 12.43 -17.12 7.86
C LEU A 137 12.50 -17.91 9.17
N HIS A 138 12.39 -17.26 10.33
CA HIS A 138 12.25 -17.91 11.63
C HIS A 138 10.83 -17.71 12.18
N PRO A 139 9.85 -18.51 11.72
CA PRO A 139 8.54 -18.52 12.34
C PRO A 139 8.68 -18.89 13.81
N ARG A 140 8.21 -18.00 14.69
CA ARG A 140 8.26 -18.21 16.14
C ARG A 140 7.51 -19.51 16.48
N PRO A 141 8.09 -20.41 17.30
CA PRO A 141 7.36 -21.59 17.75
C PRO A 141 6.06 -21.13 18.44
N HIS A 142 4.94 -21.74 18.05
CA HIS A 142 3.65 -21.55 18.71
C HIS A 142 3.83 -21.87 20.20
N ILE A 143 3.81 -20.84 21.05
CA ILE A 143 3.73 -21.03 22.50
C ILE A 143 2.28 -21.42 22.78
N SER A 144 2.05 -22.72 22.93
CA SER A 144 0.84 -23.28 23.52
C SER A 144 0.82 -22.92 25.00
N LEU A 145 -0.04 -21.98 25.38
CA LEU A 145 -0.47 -21.74 26.76
C LEU A 145 -1.96 -22.06 26.86
#